data_AF-A0A645CPX2-F1
#
_entry.id   AF-A0A645CPX2-F1
#
_cell.length_a   1.000
_cell.length_b   1.000
_cell.length_c   1.000
_cell.angle_alpha   90.00
_cell.angle_beta   90.00
_cell.angle_gamma   90.00
#
_symmetry.space_group_name_H-M   'P 1'
#
loop_
_entity.id
_entity.type
_entity.pdbx_description
1 polymer ?
#
loop_
_entity_poly.entity_id
_entity_poly.type
_entity_poly.pdbx_seq_one_letter_code
_entity_poly.pdbx_strand_id
1 'polypeptide(L)'
;MKKHLYTYTKLLLILLILLIIVFFSACSNNPINSTRKSNINLQVIRPPYLSIGDSIGIVNISSRIYFSQEHCDSLIEVIRSWGFHIKLGKHLYDSSGGWFPVSDKERAADLQEMIDNPNIRAVIFFRGGYGAVRTLDYLNLMQLRKTPKWLVGYSDLTTIHNALRNIRVESIHATMPISFKLNENDESANSLKEALMGKITEYDIVPDMSNQYGEAEGVLVGGNLTLLATLNGTDIDIDLTSEPTILLIEDVGENIYSLDRMMQLLKRSGKLKAVKAILFGHMTDISSQDIWDKPLKEMLKEYTKDLDIPVIFNFPAGHSAPNMSLYMGRKVKVIVNNAWSKIIF
;
A
#
# COMPACT_ATOMS: atom_id res chain seq x y z
N MET A 1 -51.16 -0.35 53.09
CA MET A 1 -50.27 -1.08 52.14
C MET A 1 -50.19 -0.46 50.73
N LYS A 2 -51.30 -0.12 50.04
CA LYS A 2 -51.26 0.41 48.66
C LYS A 2 -50.54 1.75 48.46
N LYS A 3 -50.59 2.68 49.43
CA LYS A 3 -49.89 3.98 49.33
C LYS A 3 -48.36 3.86 49.35
N HIS A 4 -47.81 2.95 50.15
CA HIS A 4 -46.35 2.76 50.21
C HIS A 4 -45.81 2.13 48.91
N LEU A 5 -46.52 1.15 48.34
CA LEU A 5 -46.10 0.49 47.10
C LEU A 5 -46.01 1.48 45.91
N TYR A 6 -46.90 2.46 45.86
CA TYR A 6 -46.91 3.51 44.83
C TYR A 6 -45.74 4.50 44.97
N THR A 7 -45.35 4.81 46.20
CA THR A 7 -44.19 5.67 46.48
C THR A 7 -42.89 4.96 46.11
N TYR A 8 -42.76 3.67 46.43
CA TYR A 8 -41.58 2.88 46.06
C TYR A 8 -41.43 2.72 44.55
N THR A 9 -42.52 2.49 43.81
CA THR A 9 -42.47 2.39 42.35
C THR A 9 -42.12 3.71 41.67
N LYS A 10 -42.63 4.85 42.17
CA LYS A 10 -42.17 6.17 41.69
C LYS A 10 -40.70 6.43 41.98
N LEU A 11 -40.22 6.05 43.16
CA LEU A 11 -38.82 6.23 43.53
C LEU A 11 -37.89 5.36 42.67
N LEU A 12 -38.28 4.11 42.38
CA LEU A 12 -37.54 3.21 41.50
C LEU A 12 -37.49 3.71 40.05
N LEU A 13 -38.61 4.25 39.55
CA LEU A 13 -38.69 4.82 38.20
C LEU A 13 -37.81 6.07 38.07
N ILE A 14 -37.81 6.94 39.08
CA ILE A 14 -36.94 8.12 39.12
C ILE A 14 -35.46 7.70 39.16
N LEU A 15 -35.12 6.69 39.96
CA LEU A 15 -33.76 6.15 40.00
C LEU A 15 -33.33 5.54 38.65
N LEU A 16 -34.24 4.82 37.98
CA LEU A 16 -33.97 4.24 36.66
C LEU A 16 -33.77 5.32 35.60
N ILE A 17 -34.59 6.38 35.60
CA ILE A 17 -34.45 7.53 34.71
C ILE A 17 -33.13 8.27 34.97
N LEU A 18 -32.76 8.48 36.23
CA LEU A 18 -31.46 9.06 36.60
C LEU A 18 -30.28 8.18 36.15
N LEU A 19 -30.37 6.86 36.30
CA LEU A 19 -29.36 5.92 35.82
C LEU A 19 -29.22 5.97 34.30
N ILE A 20 -30.34 6.06 33.57
CA ILE A 20 -30.35 6.21 32.11
C ILE A 20 -29.73 7.56 31.70
N ILE A 21 -30.06 8.67 32.37
CA ILE A 21 -29.50 10.00 32.09
C ILE A 21 -27.99 10.03 32.37
N VAL A 22 -27.53 9.38 33.45
CA VAL A 22 -26.09 9.25 33.76
C VAL A 22 -25.39 8.36 32.73
N PHE A 23 -26.03 7.27 32.28
CA PHE A 23 -25.49 6.41 31.22
C PHE A 23 -25.37 7.18 29.89
N PHE A 24 -26.37 7.97 29.52
CA PHE A 24 -26.32 8.81 28.32
C PHE A 24 -25.33 9.98 28.44
N SER A 25 -25.18 10.58 29.63
CA SER A 25 -24.18 11.64 29.86
C SER A 25 -22.74 11.11 29.93
N ALA A 26 -22.55 9.86 30.39
CA ALA A 26 -21.27 9.18 30.35
C ALA A 26 -20.92 8.67 28.94
N CYS A 27 -21.92 8.33 28.12
CA CYS A 27 -21.74 7.98 26.72
C CYS A 27 -21.61 9.20 25.78
N SER A 28 -22.10 10.39 26.18
CA SER A 28 -22.03 11.61 25.35
C SER A 28 -20.73 12.41 25.51
N ASN A 29 -19.90 12.08 26.50
CA ASN A 29 -18.68 12.82 26.82
C ASN A 29 -17.38 12.08 26.49
N ASN A 30 -17.44 11.03 25.69
CA ASN A 30 -16.29 10.71 24.86
C ASN A 30 -16.37 11.64 23.66
N PRO A 31 -15.56 12.72 23.58
CA PRO A 31 -15.25 13.24 22.26
C PRO A 31 -14.72 12.03 21.50
N ILE A 32 -15.43 11.61 20.46
CA ILE A 32 -14.75 10.97 19.34
C ILE A 32 -13.69 12.03 18.98
N ASN A 33 -12.48 11.83 19.47
CA ASN A 33 -11.31 12.56 19.02
C ASN A 33 -11.14 12.12 17.57
N SER A 34 -11.99 12.68 16.70
CA SER A 34 -11.90 12.69 15.25
C SER A 34 -10.75 13.60 14.80
N THR A 35 -9.73 13.76 15.64
CA THR A 35 -8.44 14.23 15.22
C THR A 35 -7.73 13.09 14.51
N ARG A 36 -8.28 12.65 13.36
CA ARG A 36 -7.43 12.46 12.18
C ARG A 36 -6.79 13.82 11.96
N LYS A 37 -5.72 14.13 12.71
CA LYS A 37 -4.81 15.21 12.36
C LYS A 37 -4.21 14.73 11.07
N SER A 38 -4.87 15.06 9.97
CA SER A 38 -4.35 14.80 8.67
C SER A 38 -2.99 15.49 8.64
N ASN A 39 -1.93 14.72 8.48
CA ASN A 39 -0.56 15.22 8.41
C ASN A 39 -0.32 15.95 7.07
N ILE A 40 -1.37 16.55 6.52
CA ILE A 40 -1.46 17.20 5.22
C ILE A 40 -0.78 18.56 5.23
N ASN A 41 -0.32 19.00 6.39
CA ASN A 41 0.57 20.16 6.49
C ASN A 41 2.04 19.75 6.56
N LEU A 42 2.38 18.46 6.66
CA LEU A 42 3.77 18.03 6.60
C LEU A 42 4.31 18.23 5.18
N GLN A 43 5.55 18.70 5.08
CA GLN A 43 6.27 18.69 3.82
C GLN A 43 6.47 17.24 3.35
N VAL A 44 6.28 17.02 2.05
CA VAL A 44 6.62 15.76 1.37
C VAL A 44 8.14 15.58 1.37
N ILE A 45 8.59 14.41 1.80
CA ILE A 45 10.00 14.04 1.88
C ILE A 45 10.27 12.99 0.82
N ARG A 46 11.10 13.36 -0.14
CA ARG A 46 11.68 12.45 -1.13
C ARG A 46 13.04 11.98 -0.62
N PRO A 47 13.25 10.67 -0.40
CA PRO A 47 14.57 10.15 -0.13
C PRO A 47 15.57 10.43 -1.27
N PRO A 48 16.87 10.62 -0.97
CA PRO A 48 17.88 10.80 -2.00
C PRO A 48 17.99 9.56 -2.88
N TYR A 49 18.24 9.75 -4.18
CA TYR A 49 18.60 8.64 -5.07
C TYR A 49 19.96 8.07 -4.71
N LEU A 50 20.16 6.79 -5.04
CA LEU A 50 21.36 6.05 -4.71
C LEU A 50 22.45 6.23 -5.77
N SER A 51 23.70 6.25 -5.32
CA SER A 51 24.90 6.14 -6.13
C SER A 51 25.52 4.76 -5.98
N ILE A 52 26.29 4.32 -6.98
CA ILE A 52 27.11 3.11 -6.86
C ILE A 52 28.02 3.23 -5.62
N GLY A 53 28.09 2.15 -4.83
CA GLY A 53 28.77 2.12 -3.53
C GLY A 53 27.85 2.42 -2.33
N ASP A 54 26.63 2.91 -2.54
CA ASP A 54 25.66 3.05 -1.44
C ASP A 54 25.23 1.68 -0.89
N SER A 55 24.80 1.67 0.37
CA SER A 55 24.35 0.45 1.05
C SER A 55 22.83 0.30 1.04
N ILE A 56 22.36 -0.91 0.76
CA ILE A 56 20.95 -1.32 0.76
C ILE A 56 20.74 -2.37 1.86
N GLY A 57 19.71 -2.18 2.68
CA GLY A 57 19.21 -3.19 3.60
C GLY A 57 18.25 -4.15 2.89
N ILE A 58 18.32 -5.45 3.17
CA ILE A 58 17.33 -6.43 2.69
C ILE A 58 16.72 -7.14 3.88
N VAL A 59 15.40 -7.05 4.03
CA VAL A 59 14.65 -7.60 5.19
C VAL A 59 13.42 -8.37 4.72
N ASN A 60 12.88 -9.23 5.58
CA ASN A 60 11.60 -9.92 5.32
C ASN A 60 10.63 -9.69 6.47
N ILE A 61 9.61 -8.84 6.22
CA ILE A 61 8.56 -8.52 7.19
C ILE A 61 7.20 -9.08 6.80
N SER A 62 7.12 -9.98 5.83
CA SER A 62 5.86 -10.59 5.42
C SER A 62 5.97 -12.11 5.67
N SER A 63 5.56 -12.92 4.71
CA SER A 63 5.61 -14.37 4.83
C SER A 63 7.04 -14.92 4.79
N ARG A 64 7.28 -16.07 5.43
CA ARG A 64 8.60 -16.73 5.43
C ARG A 64 9.06 -17.14 4.03
N ILE A 65 10.35 -17.30 3.83
CA ILE A 65 10.89 -17.79 2.56
C ILE A 65 10.87 -19.32 2.57
N TYR A 66 10.51 -19.94 1.45
CA TYR A 66 10.46 -21.40 1.28
C TYR A 66 11.61 -21.95 0.43
N PHE A 67 12.38 -21.08 -0.22
CA PHE A 67 13.53 -21.44 -1.04
C PHE A 67 14.79 -21.62 -0.19
N SER A 68 15.79 -22.33 -0.74
CA SER A 68 17.10 -22.47 -0.08
C SER A 68 17.78 -21.11 0.04
N GLN A 69 18.61 -20.96 1.08
CA GLN A 69 19.41 -19.75 1.27
C GLN A 69 20.30 -19.46 0.05
N GLU A 70 20.91 -20.49 -0.55
CA GLU A 70 21.76 -20.35 -1.74
C GLU A 70 21.00 -19.76 -2.93
N HIS A 71 19.75 -20.16 -3.13
CA HIS A 71 18.90 -19.59 -4.17
C HIS A 71 18.57 -18.12 -3.86
N CYS A 72 18.25 -17.82 -2.59
CA CYS A 72 17.96 -16.46 -2.17
C CYS A 72 19.17 -15.53 -2.31
N ASP A 73 20.35 -16.01 -1.93
CA ASP A 73 21.61 -15.29 -2.08
C ASP A 73 21.89 -14.99 -3.56
N SER A 74 21.57 -15.92 -4.48
CA SER A 74 21.68 -15.69 -5.93
C SER A 74 20.78 -14.55 -6.42
N LEU A 75 19.57 -14.40 -5.86
CA LEU A 75 18.67 -13.28 -6.18
C LEU A 75 19.21 -11.96 -5.63
N ILE A 76 19.84 -11.99 -4.45
CA ILE A 76 20.47 -10.83 -3.83
C ILE A 76 21.74 -10.41 -4.58
N GLU A 77 22.48 -11.35 -5.17
CA GLU A 77 23.63 -11.04 -6.02
C GLU A 77 23.24 -10.16 -7.21
N VAL A 78 22.01 -10.24 -7.71
CA VAL A 78 21.52 -9.32 -8.75
C VAL A 78 21.63 -7.87 -8.28
N ILE A 79 21.19 -7.56 -7.06
CA ILE A 79 21.28 -6.20 -6.50
C ILE A 79 22.73 -5.82 -6.23
N ARG A 80 23.54 -6.75 -5.70
CA ARG A 80 24.97 -6.50 -5.46
C ARG A 80 25.71 -6.20 -6.77
N SER A 81 25.36 -6.87 -7.86
CA SER A 81 25.94 -6.67 -9.20
C SER A 81 25.66 -5.27 -9.77
N TRP A 82 24.64 -4.58 -9.27
CA TRP A 82 24.39 -3.18 -9.63
C TRP A 82 25.39 -2.20 -9.00
N GLY A 83 26.29 -2.70 -8.13
CA GLY A 83 27.35 -1.93 -7.49
C GLY A 83 26.99 -1.43 -6.09
N PHE A 84 25.95 -1.98 -5.45
CA PHE A 84 25.55 -1.63 -4.09
C PHE A 84 26.15 -2.58 -3.06
N HIS A 85 26.39 -2.06 -1.86
CA HIS A 85 26.69 -2.88 -0.69
C HIS A 85 25.39 -3.40 -0.08
N ILE A 86 25.35 -4.66 0.35
CA ILE A 86 24.12 -5.28 0.87
C ILE A 86 24.30 -5.60 2.35
N LYS A 87 23.34 -5.17 3.17
CA LYS A 87 23.20 -5.59 4.57
C LYS A 87 21.91 -6.40 4.72
N LEU A 88 22.03 -7.65 5.16
CA LEU A 88 20.87 -8.51 5.40
C LEU A 88 20.30 -8.28 6.80
N GLY A 89 18.97 -8.33 6.91
CA GLY A 89 18.27 -8.45 8.19
C GLY A 89 18.65 -9.75 8.87
N LYS A 90 18.74 -9.72 10.20
CA LYS A 90 19.19 -10.87 11.00
C LYS A 90 18.28 -12.09 10.81
N HIS A 91 16.99 -11.85 10.63
CA HIS A 91 15.95 -12.85 10.57
C HIS A 91 15.43 -13.09 9.14
N LEU A 92 16.18 -12.67 8.12
CA LEU A 92 15.78 -12.76 6.71
C LEU A 92 15.37 -14.18 6.30
N TYR A 93 16.18 -15.18 6.69
CA TYR A 93 16.04 -16.59 6.30
C TYR A 93 15.40 -17.48 7.37
N ASP A 94 15.04 -16.92 8.52
CA ASP A 94 14.45 -17.71 9.59
C ASP A 94 13.11 -18.33 9.19
N SER A 95 12.73 -19.40 9.89
CA SER A 95 11.48 -20.13 9.65
C SER A 95 10.82 -20.64 10.93
N SER A 96 11.23 -20.10 12.08
CA SER A 96 10.72 -20.50 13.40
C SER A 96 9.33 -19.91 13.72
N GLY A 97 8.91 -18.87 13.00
CA GLY A 97 7.63 -18.18 13.16
C GLY A 97 6.42 -18.82 12.46
N GLY A 98 6.53 -20.03 11.92
CA GLY A 98 5.44 -20.71 11.22
C GLY A 98 5.14 -20.10 9.85
N TRP A 99 4.14 -19.23 9.74
CA TRP A 99 3.82 -18.51 8.48
C TRP A 99 4.83 -17.38 8.19
N PHE A 100 5.49 -16.89 9.24
CA PHE A 100 6.44 -15.78 9.21
C PHE A 100 7.85 -16.29 9.53
N PRO A 101 8.92 -15.55 9.17
CA PRO A 101 10.27 -15.98 9.51
C PRO A 101 10.47 -16.11 11.02
N VAL A 102 10.05 -15.08 11.77
CA VAL A 102 10.10 -14.96 13.23
C VAL A 102 8.90 -14.14 13.74
N SER A 103 8.87 -13.79 15.03
CA SER A 103 7.78 -13.00 15.62
C SER A 103 7.62 -11.62 14.97
N ASP A 104 6.44 -11.01 15.13
CA ASP A 104 6.12 -9.68 14.61
C ASP A 104 7.13 -8.62 15.09
N LYS A 105 7.55 -8.70 16.36
CA LYS A 105 8.53 -7.80 16.98
C LYS A 105 9.94 -7.98 16.40
N GLU A 106 10.37 -9.22 16.15
CA GLU A 106 11.70 -9.49 15.59
C GLU A 106 11.78 -9.08 14.12
N ARG A 107 10.72 -9.32 13.33
CA ARG A 107 10.61 -8.81 11.94
C ARG A 107 10.66 -7.28 11.90
N ALA A 108 9.94 -6.63 12.80
CA ALA A 108 9.98 -5.18 12.92
C ALA A 108 11.36 -4.67 13.34
N ALA A 109 12.06 -5.37 14.24
CA ALA A 109 13.39 -5.00 14.68
C ALA A 109 14.41 -5.02 13.52
N ASP A 110 14.35 -6.01 12.63
CA ASP A 110 15.17 -6.06 11.41
C ASP A 110 14.97 -4.81 10.54
N LEU A 111 13.70 -4.44 10.29
CA LEU A 111 13.40 -3.24 9.51
C LEU A 111 13.84 -1.97 10.24
N GLN A 112 13.57 -1.86 11.54
CA GLN A 112 13.92 -0.69 12.35
C GLN A 112 15.44 -0.48 12.38
N GLU A 113 16.23 -1.56 12.48
CA GLU A 113 17.69 -1.47 12.41
C GLU A 113 18.15 -0.86 11.08
N MET A 114 17.53 -1.22 9.96
CA MET A 114 17.85 -0.64 8.65
C MET A 114 17.38 0.81 8.55
N ILE A 115 16.24 1.17 9.16
CA ILE A 115 15.72 2.54 9.23
C ILE A 115 16.66 3.45 10.02
N ASP A 116 17.13 2.98 11.18
CA ASP A 116 17.97 3.78 12.09
C ASP A 116 19.43 3.86 11.63
N ASN A 117 19.89 2.90 10.83
CA ASN A 117 21.28 2.88 10.37
C ASN A 117 21.57 4.01 9.35
N PRO A 118 22.42 5.00 9.66
CA PRO A 118 22.69 6.12 8.76
C PRO A 118 23.42 5.70 7.48
N ASN A 119 24.07 4.54 7.44
CA ASN A 119 24.78 4.07 6.24
C ASN A 119 23.85 3.42 5.20
N ILE A 120 22.62 3.06 5.58
CA ILE A 120 21.65 2.47 4.66
C ILE A 120 20.87 3.57 3.93
N ARG A 121 20.82 3.47 2.59
CA ARG A 121 20.17 4.45 1.69
C ARG A 121 18.84 3.97 1.12
N ALA A 122 18.62 2.66 1.10
CA ALA A 122 17.33 2.04 0.79
C ALA A 122 17.17 0.73 1.57
N VAL A 123 15.93 0.32 1.80
CA VAL A 123 15.58 -1.00 2.31
C VAL A 123 14.65 -1.66 1.30
N ILE A 124 15.05 -2.83 0.81
CA ILE A 124 14.27 -3.64 -0.11
C ILE A 124 13.68 -4.81 0.67
N PHE A 125 12.35 -4.95 0.62
CA PHE A 125 11.68 -6.12 1.16
C PHE A 125 11.98 -7.31 0.26
N PHE A 126 12.42 -8.42 0.83
CA PHE A 126 12.79 -9.60 0.06
C PHE A 126 11.59 -10.22 -0.65
N ARG A 127 10.43 -10.21 0.02
CA ARG A 127 9.16 -10.72 -0.51
C ARG A 127 7.96 -10.09 0.19
N GLY A 128 6.80 -10.19 -0.46
CA GLY A 128 5.49 -9.92 0.12
C GLY A 128 4.83 -11.18 0.68
N GLY A 129 3.50 -11.24 0.62
CA GLY A 129 2.70 -12.34 1.15
C GLY A 129 1.69 -11.80 2.16
N TYR A 130 1.85 -12.14 3.43
CA TYR A 130 1.05 -11.56 4.50
C TYR A 130 1.93 -11.29 5.71
N GLY A 131 1.61 -10.22 6.45
CA GLY A 131 2.15 -9.98 7.79
C GLY A 131 2.82 -8.64 8.00
N ALA A 132 2.96 -7.81 6.96
CA ALA A 132 3.55 -6.47 7.08
C ALA A 132 2.76 -5.59 8.07
N VAL A 133 1.42 -5.62 7.99
CA VAL A 133 0.54 -4.85 8.89
C VAL A 133 0.81 -5.13 10.38
N ARG A 134 1.18 -6.38 10.72
CA ARG A 134 1.42 -6.81 12.09
C ARG A 134 2.71 -6.24 12.69
N THR A 135 3.60 -5.71 11.85
CA THR A 135 4.87 -5.13 12.30
C THR A 135 4.76 -3.66 12.66
N LEU A 136 3.71 -2.97 12.23
CA LEU A 136 3.59 -1.51 12.32
C LEU A 136 3.64 -0.99 13.75
N ASP A 137 3.02 -1.69 14.70
CA ASP A 137 2.99 -1.30 16.12
C ASP A 137 4.38 -1.26 16.78
N TYR A 138 5.37 -1.91 16.17
CA TYR A 138 6.74 -2.00 16.67
C TYR A 138 7.71 -1.07 15.92
N LEU A 139 7.23 -0.30 14.94
CA LEU A 139 8.06 0.54 14.07
C LEU A 139 7.94 2.02 14.40
N ASN A 140 9.07 2.71 14.40
CA ASN A 140 9.14 4.17 14.42
C ASN A 140 9.45 4.71 13.01
N LEU A 141 8.44 4.68 12.13
CA LEU A 141 8.59 5.18 10.76
C LEU A 141 8.86 6.69 10.69
N MET A 142 8.55 7.45 11.73
CA MET A 142 8.85 8.89 11.79
C MET A 142 10.35 9.20 11.69
N GLN A 143 11.22 8.23 11.99
CA GLN A 143 12.66 8.37 11.78
C GLN A 143 13.01 8.63 10.30
N LEU A 144 12.22 8.10 9.35
CA LEU A 144 12.42 8.35 7.92
C LEU A 144 12.19 9.82 7.53
N ARG A 145 11.49 10.61 8.35
CA ARG A 145 11.42 12.06 8.12
C ARG A 145 12.70 12.79 8.52
N LYS A 146 13.51 12.22 9.41
CA LYS A 146 14.79 12.78 9.85
C LYS A 146 15.94 12.30 8.97
N THR A 147 15.96 11.01 8.67
CA THR A 147 16.98 10.34 7.87
C THR A 147 16.30 9.56 6.74
N PRO A 148 15.86 10.24 5.67
CA PRO A 148 15.05 9.63 4.63
C PRO A 148 15.84 8.62 3.82
N LYS A 149 15.19 7.49 3.54
CA LYS A 149 15.67 6.38 2.70
C LYS A 149 14.48 5.72 2.03
N TRP A 150 14.71 5.11 0.88
CA TRP A 150 13.66 4.41 0.15
C TRP A 150 13.25 3.12 0.88
N LEU A 151 11.95 2.89 1.07
CA LEU A 151 11.42 1.55 1.33
C LEU A 151 10.79 1.01 0.05
N VAL A 152 11.14 -0.22 -0.32
CA VAL A 152 10.83 -0.80 -1.65
C VAL A 152 10.14 -2.15 -1.50
N GLY A 153 8.95 -2.29 -2.10
CA GLY A 153 8.22 -3.55 -2.21
C GLY A 153 6.91 -3.37 -2.95
N TYR A 154 6.07 -4.40 -3.03
CA TYR A 154 4.70 -4.30 -3.55
C TYR A 154 3.78 -5.33 -2.86
N SER A 155 2.52 -5.48 -3.29
CA SER A 155 1.59 -6.45 -2.68
C SER A 155 1.28 -6.12 -1.21
N ASP A 156 1.54 -7.02 -0.26
CA ASP A 156 1.42 -6.81 1.20
C ASP A 156 2.09 -5.52 1.70
N LEU A 157 3.17 -5.09 1.02
CA LEU A 157 3.92 -3.88 1.34
C LEU A 157 3.17 -2.58 0.97
N THR A 158 2.00 -2.69 0.32
CA THR A 158 1.00 -1.61 0.23
C THR A 158 0.68 -1.03 1.60
N THR A 159 0.69 -1.88 2.64
CA THR A 159 0.54 -1.44 4.03
C THR A 159 1.62 -0.43 4.45
N ILE A 160 2.88 -0.68 4.07
CA ILE A 160 4.00 0.23 4.34
C ILE A 160 3.88 1.49 3.50
N HIS A 161 3.52 1.39 2.22
CA HIS A 161 3.30 2.56 1.36
C HIS A 161 2.23 3.50 1.93
N ASN A 162 1.13 2.94 2.43
CA ASN A 162 0.06 3.71 3.07
C ASN A 162 0.53 4.39 4.37
N ALA A 163 1.26 3.67 5.22
CA ALA A 163 1.83 4.24 6.44
C ALA A 163 2.81 5.38 6.14
N LEU A 164 3.67 5.22 5.12
CA LEU A 164 4.61 6.25 4.68
C LEU A 164 3.92 7.46 4.06
N ARG A 165 2.83 7.25 3.31
CA ARG A 165 1.98 8.33 2.81
C ARG A 165 1.43 9.19 3.96
N ASN A 166 0.99 8.57 5.07
CA ASN A 166 0.44 9.29 6.23
C ASN A 166 1.49 10.10 7.00
N ILE A 167 2.77 9.84 6.80
CA ILE A 167 3.88 10.66 7.30
C ILE A 167 4.60 11.43 6.19
N ARG A 168 4.05 11.43 4.97
CA ARG A 168 4.55 12.13 3.78
C ARG A 168 6.01 11.84 3.43
N VAL A 169 6.36 10.56 3.41
CA VAL A 169 7.64 10.07 2.89
C VAL A 169 7.38 9.27 1.63
N GLU A 170 8.10 9.57 0.56
CA GLU A 170 8.00 8.78 -0.68
C GLU A 170 8.58 7.37 -0.48
N SER A 171 8.00 6.40 -1.19
CA SER A 171 8.49 5.02 -1.25
C SER A 171 8.42 4.49 -2.69
N ILE A 172 8.91 3.29 -2.94
CA ILE A 172 8.91 2.71 -4.28
C ILE A 172 8.05 1.44 -4.27
N HIS A 173 6.95 1.47 -5.03
CA HIS A 173 6.26 0.24 -5.40
C HIS A 173 7.04 -0.42 -6.53
N ALA A 174 7.61 -1.60 -6.31
CA ALA A 174 8.43 -2.29 -7.32
C ALA A 174 8.54 -3.79 -7.01
N THR A 175 9.02 -4.55 -8.00
CA THR A 175 9.39 -5.97 -7.81
C THR A 175 10.34 -6.17 -6.62
N MET A 176 10.32 -7.37 -6.06
CA MET A 176 11.13 -7.77 -4.91
C MET A 176 12.05 -8.94 -5.30
N PRO A 177 13.18 -9.17 -4.60
CA PRO A 177 14.14 -10.22 -4.92
C PRO A 177 13.53 -11.59 -5.22
N ILE A 178 12.52 -12.00 -4.45
CA ILE A 178 11.82 -13.29 -4.63
C ILE A 178 11.21 -13.49 -6.03
N SER A 179 10.95 -12.40 -6.75
CA SER A 179 10.33 -12.38 -8.06
C SER A 179 11.35 -12.11 -9.18
N PHE A 180 12.63 -12.00 -8.85
CA PHE A 180 13.67 -11.76 -9.85
C PHE A 180 13.87 -12.99 -10.73
N LYS A 181 14.14 -12.72 -11.99
CA LYS A 181 14.50 -13.71 -12.98
C LYS A 181 16.02 -13.79 -13.10
N LEU A 182 16.57 -14.98 -12.88
CA LEU A 182 18.01 -15.22 -12.99
C LEU A 182 18.38 -15.61 -14.42
N ASN A 183 19.55 -15.19 -14.88
CA ASN A 183 20.14 -15.54 -16.18
C ASN A 183 19.34 -15.07 -17.42
N GLU A 184 18.44 -14.11 -17.24
CA GLU A 184 17.70 -13.46 -18.33
C GLU A 184 17.58 -11.95 -18.09
N ASN A 185 17.13 -11.22 -19.10
CA ASN A 185 16.86 -9.79 -18.95
C ASN A 185 15.56 -9.58 -18.16
N ASP A 186 15.68 -9.21 -16.89
CA ASP A 186 14.54 -8.90 -16.03
C ASP A 186 14.20 -7.40 -16.09
N GLU A 187 13.21 -7.05 -16.92
CA GLU A 187 12.71 -5.68 -17.05
C GLU A 187 12.23 -5.09 -15.71
N SER A 188 11.67 -5.92 -14.82
CA SER A 188 11.17 -5.46 -13.52
C SER A 188 12.34 -5.09 -12.61
N ALA A 189 13.35 -5.97 -12.52
CA ALA A 189 14.54 -5.72 -11.71
C ALA A 189 15.36 -4.55 -12.25
N ASN A 190 15.46 -4.42 -13.58
CA ASN A 190 16.06 -3.25 -14.23
C ASN A 190 15.29 -1.97 -13.90
N SER A 191 13.96 -1.98 -13.96
CA SER A 191 13.14 -0.84 -13.56
C SER A 191 13.40 -0.44 -12.10
N LEU A 192 13.56 -1.42 -11.19
CA LEU A 192 13.89 -1.14 -9.79
C LEU A 192 15.26 -0.46 -9.66
N LYS A 193 16.29 -0.98 -10.34
CA LYS A 193 17.62 -0.36 -10.36
C LYS A 193 17.55 1.09 -10.82
N GLU A 194 16.88 1.34 -11.95
CA GLU A 194 16.75 2.68 -12.52
C GLU A 194 15.93 3.60 -11.60
N ALA A 195 14.95 3.07 -10.86
CA ALA A 195 14.18 3.83 -9.87
C ALA A 195 15.04 4.28 -8.69
N LEU A 196 15.85 3.37 -8.13
CA LEU A 196 16.77 3.64 -7.03
C LEU A 196 17.80 4.71 -7.42
N MET A 197 18.25 4.70 -8.67
CA MET A 197 19.22 5.67 -9.22
C MET A 197 18.57 6.96 -9.76
N GLY A 198 17.23 7.09 -9.69
CA GLY A 198 16.51 8.30 -10.09
C GLY A 198 16.42 8.55 -11.59
N LYS A 199 16.47 7.50 -12.40
CA LYS A 199 16.48 7.59 -13.86
C LYS A 199 15.11 7.44 -14.50
N ILE A 200 14.10 6.99 -13.75
CA ILE A 200 12.71 6.94 -14.22
C ILE A 200 12.10 8.34 -14.08
N THR A 201 11.69 8.90 -15.22
CA THR A 201 11.06 10.24 -15.32
C THR A 201 9.66 10.16 -15.90
N GLU A 202 9.40 9.20 -16.77
CA GLU A 202 8.08 8.94 -17.35
C GLU A 202 7.95 7.48 -17.82
N TYR A 203 6.72 7.06 -18.10
CA TYR A 203 6.44 5.84 -18.85
C TYR A 203 5.45 6.12 -19.97
N ASP A 204 5.75 5.61 -21.16
CA ASP A 204 4.79 5.42 -22.24
C ASP A 204 4.03 4.11 -21.99
N ILE A 205 2.70 4.21 -21.96
CA ILE A 205 1.82 3.09 -21.68
C ILE A 205 1.10 2.70 -22.96
N VAL A 206 1.10 1.40 -23.23
CA VAL A 206 0.37 0.82 -24.36
C VAL A 206 -1.12 1.16 -24.21
N PRO A 207 -1.75 1.81 -25.21
CA PRO A 207 -3.17 2.13 -25.14
C PRO A 207 -4.04 0.87 -25.03
N ASP A 208 -5.08 0.91 -24.18
CA ASP A 208 -6.13 -0.11 -24.11
C ASP A 208 -7.48 0.52 -24.49
N MET A 209 -8.32 -0.23 -25.20
CA MET A 209 -9.66 0.22 -25.61
C MET A 209 -10.60 0.52 -24.43
N SER A 210 -10.24 0.05 -23.23
CA SER A 210 -10.97 0.27 -21.99
C SER A 210 -10.61 1.60 -21.31
N ASN A 211 -9.53 2.26 -21.74
CA ASN A 211 -9.07 3.50 -21.15
C ASN A 211 -10.13 4.60 -21.21
N GLN A 212 -10.12 5.46 -20.19
CA GLN A 212 -10.89 6.71 -20.19
C GLN A 212 -9.92 7.85 -20.43
N TYR A 213 -10.23 8.68 -21.43
CA TYR A 213 -9.37 9.77 -21.83
C TYR A 213 -9.44 10.93 -20.85
N GLY A 214 -8.39 11.74 -20.84
CA GLY A 214 -8.31 12.92 -20.00
C GLY A 214 -6.89 13.19 -19.53
N GLU A 215 -6.78 14.19 -18.68
CA GLU A 215 -5.53 14.61 -18.08
C GLU A 215 -5.76 14.94 -16.61
N ALA A 216 -4.83 14.52 -15.76
CA ALA A 216 -4.89 14.79 -14.34
C ALA A 216 -3.50 14.88 -13.73
N GLU A 217 -3.40 15.64 -12.65
CA GLU A 217 -2.22 15.68 -11.79
C GLU A 217 -2.62 15.36 -10.35
N GLY A 218 -1.75 14.65 -9.65
CA GLY A 218 -1.98 14.35 -8.24
C GLY A 218 -0.91 13.45 -7.64
N VAL A 219 -1.00 13.23 -6.34
CA VAL A 219 -0.09 12.33 -5.62
C VAL A 219 -0.43 10.88 -5.92
N LEU A 220 0.54 10.10 -6.39
CA LEU A 220 0.40 8.69 -6.65
C LEU A 220 0.33 7.90 -5.34
N VAL A 221 -0.76 7.17 -5.15
CA VAL A 221 -1.03 6.32 -3.98
C VAL A 221 -1.69 5.03 -4.45
N GLY A 222 -1.84 4.03 -3.58
CA GLY A 222 -2.51 2.78 -3.92
C GLY A 222 -1.60 1.56 -3.83
N GLY A 223 -1.86 0.57 -4.68
CA GLY A 223 -1.20 -0.74 -4.66
C GLY A 223 -2.23 -1.84 -4.70
N ASN A 224 -2.08 -2.83 -3.82
CA ASN A 224 -2.93 -4.01 -3.78
C ASN A 224 -4.37 -3.67 -3.32
N LEU A 225 -5.38 -4.03 -4.11
CA LEU A 225 -6.79 -3.70 -3.84
C LEU A 225 -7.28 -4.31 -2.53
N THR A 226 -6.91 -5.57 -2.24
CA THR A 226 -7.22 -6.23 -0.97
C THR A 226 -6.70 -5.45 0.24
N LEU A 227 -5.47 -4.95 0.17
CA LEU A 227 -4.91 -4.10 1.23
C LEU A 227 -5.62 -2.74 1.29
N LEU A 228 -5.94 -2.11 0.16
CA LEU A 228 -6.69 -0.85 0.14
C LEU A 228 -8.09 -0.98 0.76
N ALA A 229 -8.76 -2.11 0.53
CA ALA A 229 -10.08 -2.40 1.08
C ALA A 229 -10.03 -2.74 2.58
N THR A 230 -9.08 -3.60 2.99
CA THR A 230 -8.99 -4.07 4.38
C THR A 230 -8.44 -3.02 5.35
N LEU A 231 -7.67 -2.06 4.86
CA LEU A 231 -7.17 -0.92 5.64
C LEU A 231 -8.16 0.25 5.71
N ASN A 232 -9.31 0.19 5.01
CA ASN A 232 -10.28 1.26 5.01
C ASN A 232 -10.83 1.53 6.43
N GLY A 233 -10.78 2.78 6.87
CA GLY A 233 -11.27 3.18 8.19
C GLY A 233 -10.28 2.97 9.34
N THR A 234 -9.07 2.44 9.10
CA THR A 234 -8.01 2.37 10.11
C THR A 234 -7.22 3.68 10.20
N ASP A 235 -6.21 3.72 11.07
CA ASP A 235 -5.24 4.81 11.23
C ASP A 235 -4.20 4.89 10.08
N ILE A 236 -3.96 3.77 9.40
CA ILE A 236 -3.13 3.67 8.20
C ILE A 236 -3.92 3.71 6.90
N ASP A 237 -5.23 3.96 6.97
CA ASP A 237 -6.06 4.26 5.81
C ASP A 237 -5.51 5.50 5.06
N ILE A 238 -5.50 5.46 3.73
CA ILE A 238 -5.05 6.59 2.92
C ILE A 238 -6.17 7.61 2.72
N ASP A 239 -5.94 8.85 3.15
CA ASP A 239 -6.86 9.93 2.82
C ASP A 239 -6.67 10.37 1.36
N LEU A 240 -7.74 10.27 0.58
CA LEU A 240 -7.82 10.64 -0.84
C LEU A 240 -8.59 11.95 -1.07
N THR A 241 -9.18 12.52 -0.02
CA THR A 241 -10.16 13.62 -0.15
C THR A 241 -9.53 15.00 -0.04
N SER A 242 -8.27 15.05 0.36
CA SER A 242 -7.66 16.22 0.95
C SER A 242 -6.51 16.81 0.13
N GLU A 243 -6.07 16.08 -0.89
CA GLU A 243 -5.26 16.58 -1.99
C GLU A 243 -5.60 15.79 -3.27
N PRO A 244 -5.33 16.32 -4.47
CA PRO A 244 -5.47 15.57 -5.70
C PRO A 244 -4.65 14.28 -5.67
N THR A 245 -5.27 13.12 -5.86
CA THR A 245 -4.59 11.81 -5.84
C THR A 245 -4.81 11.02 -7.12
N ILE A 246 -3.77 10.31 -7.54
CA ILE A 246 -3.79 9.31 -8.62
C ILE A 246 -3.73 7.93 -7.95
N LEU A 247 -4.69 7.06 -8.23
CA LEU A 247 -4.83 5.79 -7.52
C LEU A 247 -4.38 4.61 -8.38
N LEU A 248 -3.33 3.91 -7.94
CA LEU A 248 -2.93 2.60 -8.44
C LEU A 248 -3.78 1.51 -7.80
N ILE A 249 -4.31 0.60 -8.62
CA ILE A 249 -5.04 -0.59 -8.15
C ILE A 249 -4.54 -1.81 -8.91
N GLU A 250 -3.98 -2.78 -8.21
CA GLU A 250 -3.58 -4.09 -8.72
C GLU A 250 -4.00 -5.19 -7.72
N ASP A 251 -4.15 -6.44 -8.15
CA ASP A 251 -4.41 -7.56 -7.23
C ASP A 251 -4.05 -8.92 -7.84
N VAL A 252 -4.03 -9.97 -7.02
CA VAL A 252 -3.67 -11.33 -7.42
C VAL A 252 -4.49 -12.40 -6.72
N GLY A 253 -4.86 -13.46 -7.45
CA GLY A 253 -5.42 -14.69 -6.87
C GLY A 253 -6.82 -14.52 -6.25
N GLU A 254 -7.50 -13.43 -6.58
CA GLU A 254 -8.83 -13.11 -6.07
C GLU A 254 -9.94 -13.67 -6.96
N ASN A 255 -11.11 -13.88 -6.36
CA ASN A 255 -12.32 -14.14 -7.14
C ASN A 255 -12.91 -12.82 -7.66
N ILE A 256 -13.54 -12.84 -8.83
CA ILE A 256 -14.15 -11.63 -9.42
C ILE A 256 -15.17 -10.96 -8.48
N TYR A 257 -15.94 -11.73 -7.72
CA TYR A 257 -16.90 -11.19 -6.73
C TYR A 257 -16.20 -10.56 -5.51
N SER A 258 -14.99 -11.02 -5.16
CA SER A 258 -14.18 -10.35 -4.12
C SER A 258 -13.73 -8.99 -4.62
N LEU A 259 -13.22 -8.90 -5.85
CA LEU A 259 -12.85 -7.63 -6.47
C LEU A 259 -14.03 -6.67 -6.53
N ASP A 260 -15.20 -7.13 -6.99
CA ASP A 260 -16.43 -6.33 -7.02
C ASP A 260 -16.75 -5.76 -5.63
N ARG A 261 -16.78 -6.61 -4.60
CA ARG A 261 -17.04 -6.20 -3.21
C ARG A 261 -16.03 -5.15 -2.71
N MET A 262 -14.76 -5.28 -3.07
CA MET A 262 -13.73 -4.29 -2.70
C MET A 262 -13.91 -2.97 -3.44
N MET A 263 -14.24 -3.02 -4.74
CA MET A 263 -14.58 -1.83 -5.52
C MET A 263 -15.85 -1.14 -5.01
N GLN A 264 -16.86 -1.91 -4.57
CA GLN A 264 -18.05 -1.36 -3.89
C GLN A 264 -17.66 -0.62 -2.61
N LEU A 265 -16.74 -1.16 -1.81
CA LEU A 265 -16.26 -0.49 -0.61
C LEU A 265 -15.57 0.84 -0.95
N LEU A 266 -14.68 0.86 -1.95
CA LEU A 266 -14.04 2.11 -2.40
C LEU A 266 -15.06 3.12 -2.94
N LYS A 267 -16.10 2.66 -3.65
CA LYS A 267 -17.20 3.50 -4.14
C LYS A 267 -18.00 4.09 -2.98
N ARG A 268 -18.44 3.25 -2.05
CA ARG A 268 -19.34 3.64 -0.93
C ARG A 268 -18.65 4.45 0.15
N SER A 269 -17.33 4.29 0.31
CA SER A 269 -16.52 5.15 1.18
C SER A 269 -16.23 6.53 0.57
N GLY A 270 -16.63 6.78 -0.68
CA GLY A 270 -16.37 8.03 -1.39
C GLY A 270 -14.96 8.14 -1.98
N LYS A 271 -14.09 7.15 -1.75
CA LYS A 271 -12.71 7.13 -2.23
C LYS A 271 -12.61 7.23 -3.75
N LEU A 272 -13.41 6.46 -4.49
CA LEU A 272 -13.38 6.53 -5.97
C LEU A 272 -13.79 7.92 -6.51
N LYS A 273 -14.70 8.62 -5.84
CA LYS A 273 -15.10 9.98 -6.24
C LYS A 273 -14.05 11.04 -5.94
N ALA A 274 -13.11 10.76 -5.05
CA ALA A 274 -12.10 11.72 -4.60
C ALA A 274 -10.85 11.74 -5.50
N VAL A 275 -10.58 10.65 -6.22
CA VAL A 275 -9.38 10.51 -7.06
C VAL A 275 -9.50 11.32 -8.35
N LYS A 276 -8.34 11.67 -8.93
CA LYS A 276 -8.23 12.40 -10.20
C LYS A 276 -7.82 11.56 -11.38
N ALA A 277 -7.28 10.37 -11.14
CA ALA A 277 -7.09 9.34 -12.15
C ALA A 277 -6.98 7.97 -11.48
N ILE A 278 -7.19 6.91 -12.26
CA ILE A 278 -7.00 5.53 -11.80
C ILE A 278 -6.05 4.80 -12.76
N LEU A 279 -5.07 4.11 -12.19
CA LEU A 279 -4.17 3.21 -12.90
C LEU A 279 -4.51 1.79 -12.47
N PHE A 280 -5.25 1.05 -13.30
CA PHE A 280 -5.43 -0.38 -13.08
C PHE A 280 -4.18 -1.10 -13.57
N GLY A 281 -3.43 -1.65 -12.62
CA GLY A 281 -2.28 -2.48 -12.86
C GLY A 281 -2.66 -3.89 -13.31
N HIS A 282 -1.75 -4.83 -13.08
CA HIS A 282 -1.98 -6.25 -13.31
C HIS A 282 -3.03 -6.80 -12.33
N MET A 283 -4.09 -7.37 -12.88
CA MET A 283 -5.08 -8.17 -12.16
C MET A 283 -4.83 -9.64 -12.53
N THR A 284 -4.03 -10.33 -11.72
CA THR A 284 -3.45 -11.62 -12.09
C THR A 284 -4.18 -12.78 -11.41
N ASP A 285 -4.28 -13.92 -12.08
CA ASP A 285 -4.89 -15.15 -11.53
C ASP A 285 -6.29 -14.93 -10.95
N ILE A 286 -7.09 -14.07 -11.60
CA ILE A 286 -8.45 -13.76 -11.15
C ILE A 286 -9.39 -14.87 -11.58
N SER A 287 -9.99 -15.56 -10.61
CA SER A 287 -10.98 -16.60 -10.87
C SER A 287 -12.36 -15.98 -11.12
N SER A 288 -12.93 -16.25 -12.30
CA SER A 288 -14.34 -16.04 -12.60
C SER A 288 -15.08 -17.36 -12.42
N GLN A 289 -16.12 -17.38 -11.60
CA GLN A 289 -17.10 -18.47 -11.66
C GLN A 289 -17.94 -18.27 -12.93
N ASP A 290 -18.31 -19.36 -13.62
CA ASP A 290 -19.09 -19.36 -14.87
C ASP A 290 -20.43 -18.61 -14.80
N ILE A 291 -20.84 -18.16 -13.61
CA ILE A 291 -22.11 -17.47 -13.31
C ILE A 291 -21.98 -15.95 -13.47
N TRP A 292 -20.76 -15.39 -13.48
CA TRP A 292 -20.55 -13.95 -13.64
C TRP A 292 -20.33 -13.62 -15.12
N ASP A 293 -21.43 -13.32 -15.82
CA ASP A 293 -21.49 -13.07 -17.28
C ASP A 293 -20.69 -11.86 -17.80
N LYS A 294 -19.78 -11.28 -17.01
CA LYS A 294 -19.02 -10.07 -17.37
C LYS A 294 -17.51 -10.26 -17.22
N PRO A 295 -16.72 -9.97 -18.26
CA PRO A 295 -15.26 -9.87 -18.15
C PRO A 295 -14.83 -8.86 -17.08
N LEU A 296 -13.71 -9.13 -16.41
CA LEU A 296 -13.17 -8.28 -15.34
C LEU A 296 -13.07 -6.79 -15.72
N LYS A 297 -12.54 -6.48 -16.90
CA LYS A 297 -12.40 -5.09 -17.37
C LYS A 297 -13.75 -4.39 -17.51
N GLU A 298 -14.79 -5.10 -17.96
CA GLU A 298 -16.14 -4.53 -18.07
C GLU A 298 -16.71 -4.19 -16.69
N MET A 299 -16.53 -5.07 -15.71
CA MET A 299 -16.91 -4.79 -14.32
C MET A 299 -16.17 -3.55 -13.78
N LEU A 300 -14.85 -3.46 -13.96
CA LEU A 300 -14.08 -2.29 -13.50
C LEU A 300 -14.48 -0.99 -14.21
N LYS A 301 -14.84 -1.05 -15.51
CA LYS A 301 -15.37 0.11 -16.25
C LYS A 301 -16.67 0.64 -15.64
N GLU A 302 -17.54 -0.21 -15.08
CA GLU A 302 -18.77 0.24 -14.42
C GLU A 302 -18.52 1.11 -13.19
N TYR A 303 -17.40 0.91 -12.49
CA TYR A 303 -17.01 1.73 -11.34
C TYR A 303 -16.44 3.10 -11.71
N THR A 304 -15.98 3.23 -12.95
CA THR A 304 -15.21 4.40 -13.39
C THR A 304 -15.92 5.26 -14.42
N LYS A 305 -16.88 4.71 -15.19
CA LYS A 305 -17.55 5.37 -16.32
C LYS A 305 -18.17 6.74 -16.00
N ASP A 306 -18.56 6.98 -14.76
CA ASP A 306 -19.24 8.20 -14.32
C ASP A 306 -18.31 9.16 -13.55
N LEU A 307 -17.00 8.88 -13.48
CA LEU A 307 -16.04 9.66 -12.68
C LEU A 307 -15.44 10.87 -13.43
N ASP A 308 -15.58 10.94 -14.76
CA ASP A 308 -15.00 12.01 -15.63
C ASP A 308 -13.52 12.29 -15.33
N ILE A 309 -12.73 11.22 -15.25
CA ILE A 309 -11.28 11.25 -14.98
C ILE A 309 -10.54 10.31 -15.94
N PRO A 310 -9.25 10.56 -16.21
CA PRO A 310 -8.44 9.60 -16.94
C PRO A 310 -8.32 8.26 -16.20
N VAL A 311 -8.45 7.17 -16.93
CA VAL A 311 -8.29 5.80 -16.43
C VAL A 311 -7.40 5.02 -17.39
N ILE A 312 -6.34 4.42 -16.86
CA ILE A 312 -5.44 3.54 -17.60
C ILE A 312 -5.70 2.10 -17.14
N PHE A 313 -5.92 1.20 -18.10
CA PHE A 313 -5.94 -0.24 -17.89
C PHE A 313 -4.62 -0.88 -18.32
N ASN A 314 -4.27 -2.00 -17.67
CA ASN A 314 -3.03 -2.75 -17.88
C ASN A 314 -1.77 -1.89 -17.69
N PHE A 315 -1.77 -1.00 -16.71
CA PHE A 315 -0.52 -0.38 -16.29
C PHE A 315 0.45 -1.50 -15.86
N PRO A 316 1.73 -1.50 -16.31
CA PRO A 316 2.65 -2.62 -16.06
C PRO A 316 3.18 -2.59 -14.63
N ALA A 317 2.32 -2.80 -13.63
CA ALA A 317 2.69 -2.89 -12.22
C ALA A 317 1.78 -3.90 -11.51
N GLY A 318 2.33 -4.66 -10.56
CA GLY A 318 1.61 -5.70 -9.81
C GLY A 318 2.19 -7.10 -10.02
N HIS A 319 1.34 -8.12 -10.00
CA HIS A 319 1.75 -9.53 -9.91
C HIS A 319 2.01 -10.24 -11.24
N SER A 320 2.41 -9.49 -12.27
CA SER A 320 2.85 -10.04 -13.56
C SER A 320 4.01 -9.23 -14.11
N ALA A 321 4.81 -9.85 -14.99
CA ALA A 321 5.96 -9.20 -15.60
C ALA A 321 5.54 -8.40 -16.85
N PRO A 322 6.09 -7.20 -17.08
CA PRO A 322 7.00 -6.49 -16.17
C PRO A 322 6.25 -5.80 -15.01
N ASN A 323 6.84 -5.78 -13.81
CA ASN A 323 6.38 -4.96 -12.69
C ASN A 323 7.26 -3.70 -12.58
N MET A 324 6.83 -2.65 -13.28
CA MET A 324 7.53 -1.36 -13.39
C MET A 324 7.43 -0.57 -12.10
N SER A 325 8.52 0.11 -11.76
CA SER A 325 8.67 0.80 -10.48
C SER A 325 7.93 2.14 -10.45
N LEU A 326 7.22 2.40 -9.37
CA LEU A 326 6.42 3.62 -9.17
C LEU A 326 6.85 4.33 -7.88
N TYR A 327 7.08 5.65 -7.96
CA TYR A 327 7.34 6.47 -6.78
C TYR A 327 6.02 6.79 -6.05
N MET A 328 5.72 6.04 -5.00
CA MET A 328 4.53 6.24 -4.17
C MET A 328 4.70 7.47 -3.29
N GLY A 329 3.66 8.30 -3.21
CA GLY A 329 3.69 9.59 -2.52
C GLY A 329 4.24 10.74 -3.37
N ARG A 330 4.66 10.49 -4.61
CA ARG A 330 5.11 11.52 -5.55
C ARG A 330 3.95 12.15 -6.30
N LYS A 331 4.02 13.45 -6.58
CA LYS A 331 3.09 14.10 -7.51
C LYS A 331 3.42 13.68 -8.95
N VAL A 332 2.45 13.13 -9.66
CA VAL A 332 2.59 12.69 -11.06
C VAL A 332 1.55 13.36 -11.94
N LYS A 333 1.80 13.36 -13.24
CA LYS A 333 0.86 13.75 -14.29
C LYS A 333 0.48 12.53 -15.12
N VAL A 334 -0.81 12.34 -15.33
CA VAL A 334 -1.38 11.27 -16.16
C VAL A 334 -2.08 11.89 -17.36
N ILE A 335 -1.76 11.43 -18.55
CA ILE A 335 -2.38 11.87 -19.80
C ILE A 335 -2.82 10.63 -20.57
N VAL A 336 -4.09 10.60 -20.99
CA VAL A 336 -4.67 9.48 -21.73
C VAL A 336 -5.43 10.04 -22.94
N ASN A 337 -5.03 9.63 -24.13
CA ASN A 337 -5.75 9.94 -25.36
C ASN A 337 -5.87 8.68 -26.24
N ASN A 338 -6.39 8.86 -27.46
CA ASN A 338 -6.65 7.76 -28.39
C ASN A 338 -5.37 7.12 -28.97
N ALA A 339 -4.23 7.80 -28.95
CA ALA A 339 -2.99 7.37 -29.58
C ALA A 339 -1.95 6.88 -28.57
N TRP A 340 -1.90 7.47 -27.38
CA TRP A 340 -0.93 7.14 -26.34
C TRP A 340 -1.48 7.44 -24.95
N SER A 341 -0.87 6.81 -23.94
CA SER A 341 -1.08 7.11 -22.53
C SER A 341 0.28 7.30 -21.87
N LYS A 342 0.40 8.26 -20.94
CA LYS A 342 1.66 8.60 -20.30
C LYS A 342 1.47 8.88 -18.81
N ILE A 343 2.45 8.48 -18.02
CA ILE A 343 2.66 8.95 -16.65
C ILE A 343 4.00 9.67 -16.56
N ILE A 344 4.03 10.83 -15.93
CA ILE A 344 5.23 11.67 -15.76
C ILE A 344 5.41 11.91 -14.25
N PHE A 345 6.62 11.67 -13.74
CA PHE A 345 6.97 11.72 -12.31
C PHE A 345 7.52 13.05 -11.83
#